data_AF-A0A933W2J6-F1
#
_entry.id   AF-A0A933W2J6-F1
#
_cell.length_a   1.000
_cell.length_b   1.000
_cell.length_c   1.000
_cell.angle_alpha   90.00
_cell.angle_beta   90.00
_cell.angle_gamma   90.00
#
_symmetry.space_group_name_H-M   'P 1'
#
loop_
_entity.id
_entity.type
_entity.pdbx_description
1 polymer ?
#
loop_
_entity_poly.entity_id
_entity_poly.type
_entity_poly.pdbx_seq_one_letter_code
_entity_poly.pdbx_strand_id
1 'polypeptide(L)'
;MSTLVKECALLFVELRAADPEATSALQVARAHLVEGAALVGLRRWRVFELRGELPDPPELEARVHRSTQFYNPAKERGTLLAEGHGGSPAAADEALVLVFDRGGERRPAAERWWRHDGGAKVEVREGTAWALRFEGGPASAAQVEGVAVTKSRASGLLCNPHSQEWRWLPAGERPPLDWISRRKTARAGRGPGGNAP
;
A
#
# COMPACT_ATOMS: atom_id res chain seq x y z
N MET A 1 -20.32 -7.82 27.10
CA MET A 1 -18.93 -7.45 26.77
C MET A 1 -18.77 -7.63 25.27
N SER A 2 -18.90 -6.55 24.51
CA SER A 2 -18.76 -6.60 23.04
C SER A 2 -17.29 -6.81 22.73
N THR A 3 -16.96 -7.93 22.10
CA THR A 3 -15.64 -8.17 21.50
C THR A 3 -15.48 -7.10 20.43
N LEU A 4 -14.76 -6.02 20.73
CA LEU A 4 -14.51 -4.94 19.77
C LEU A 4 -13.81 -5.52 18.55
N VAL A 5 -14.58 -5.82 17.51
CA VAL A 5 -14.05 -6.13 16.19
C VAL A 5 -13.35 -4.85 15.76
N LYS A 6 -12.01 -4.88 15.74
CA LYS A 6 -11.26 -3.78 15.15
C LYS A 6 -11.46 -3.86 13.66
N GLU A 7 -12.32 -2.99 13.14
CA GLU A 7 -12.54 -2.86 11.71
C GLU A 7 -11.30 -2.21 11.07
N CYS A 8 -11.00 -2.64 9.85
CA CYS A 8 -9.93 -2.08 9.04
C CYS A 8 -10.51 -1.61 7.71
N ALA A 9 -10.00 -0.47 7.23
CA ALA A 9 -10.28 0.03 5.90
C ALA A 9 -9.02 0.62 5.29
N LEU A 10 -8.97 0.64 3.95
CA LEU A 10 -7.93 1.28 3.18
C LEU A 10 -8.51 2.44 2.38
N LEU A 11 -7.86 3.59 2.43
CA LEU A 11 -8.13 4.71 1.54
C LEU A 11 -6.97 4.86 0.56
N PHE A 12 -7.23 4.60 -0.72
CA PHE A 12 -6.28 4.80 -1.81
C PHE A 12 -6.44 6.21 -2.37
N VAL A 13 -5.35 6.97 -2.42
CA VAL A 13 -5.34 8.35 -2.87
C VAL A 13 -4.40 8.48 -4.06
N GLU A 14 -4.93 8.92 -5.19
CA GLU A 14 -4.17 9.24 -6.40
C GLU A 14 -4.33 10.70 -6.83
N LEU A 15 -3.36 11.20 -7.60
CA LEU A 15 -3.46 12.48 -8.28
C LEU A 15 -4.46 12.38 -9.43
N ARG A 16 -5.24 13.44 -9.64
CA ARG A 16 -6.09 13.59 -10.83
C ARG A 16 -5.26 13.93 -12.08
N ALA A 17 -4.15 14.63 -11.88
CA ALA A 17 -3.16 14.87 -12.92
C ALA A 17 -2.21 13.67 -13.05
N ALA A 18 -1.40 13.67 -14.11
CA ALA A 18 -0.32 12.69 -14.25
C ALA A 18 0.63 12.74 -13.04
N ASP A 19 0.96 11.56 -12.50
CA ASP A 19 1.92 11.45 -11.39
C ASP A 19 3.35 11.48 -11.94
N PRO A 20 4.13 12.54 -11.66
CA PRO A 20 5.50 12.64 -12.16
C PRO A 20 6.42 11.58 -11.56
N GLU A 21 6.18 11.12 -10.33
CA GLU A 21 6.98 10.06 -9.71
C GLU A 21 6.73 8.72 -10.42
N ALA A 22 5.47 8.39 -10.69
CA ALA A 22 5.14 7.17 -11.44
C ALA A 22 5.65 7.21 -12.88
N THR A 23 5.57 8.37 -13.53
CA THR A 23 6.08 8.57 -14.90
C THR A 23 7.61 8.39 -14.95
N SER A 24 8.33 9.05 -14.03
CA SER A 24 9.79 8.92 -13.94
C SER A 24 10.21 7.50 -13.59
N ALA A 25 9.54 6.86 -12.62
CA ALA A 25 9.84 5.50 -12.24
C ALA A 25 9.62 4.48 -13.37
N LEU A 26 8.56 4.66 -14.18
CA LEU A 26 8.33 3.85 -15.38
C LEU A 26 9.47 3.99 -16.40
N GLN A 27 9.90 5.23 -16.66
CA GLN A 27 10.99 5.51 -17.60
C GLN A 27 12.31 4.88 -17.13
N VAL A 28 12.65 5.06 -15.85
CA VAL A 28 13.86 4.48 -15.26
C VAL A 28 13.80 2.95 -15.29
N ALA A 29 12.67 2.36 -14.91
CA ALA A 29 12.51 0.90 -14.92
C ALA A 29 12.73 0.31 -16.31
N ARG A 30 12.14 0.90 -17.35
CA ARG A 30 12.29 0.44 -18.73
C ARG A 30 13.70 0.62 -19.28
N ALA A 31 14.37 1.71 -18.91
CA ALA A 31 15.69 2.06 -19.44
C ALA A 31 16.82 1.28 -18.77
N HIS A 32 16.66 0.90 -17.50
CA HIS A 32 17.78 0.45 -16.67
C HIS A 32 17.59 -0.90 -15.98
N LEU A 33 16.37 -1.44 -15.92
CA LEU A 33 16.10 -2.72 -15.26
C LEU A 33 15.71 -3.77 -16.31
N VAL A 34 16.38 -4.92 -16.27
CA VAL A 34 16.08 -6.04 -17.18
C VAL A 34 14.63 -6.50 -16.99
N GLU A 35 14.19 -6.66 -15.74
CA GLU A 35 12.82 -7.04 -15.39
C GLU A 35 11.79 -5.94 -15.67
N GLY A 36 12.24 -4.69 -15.85
CA GLY A 36 11.40 -3.53 -16.14
C GLY A 36 11.22 -3.23 -17.63
N ALA A 37 11.95 -3.90 -18.53
CA ALA A 37 11.93 -3.61 -19.96
C ALA A 37 10.53 -3.71 -20.58
N ALA A 38 9.74 -4.71 -20.14
CA ALA A 38 8.37 -4.95 -20.59
C ALA A 38 7.30 -4.19 -19.78
N LEU A 39 7.68 -3.33 -18.84
CA LEU A 39 6.73 -2.56 -18.04
C LEU A 39 6.09 -1.48 -18.93
N VAL A 40 4.77 -1.54 -19.12
CA VAL A 40 4.01 -0.62 -19.98
C VAL A 40 3.14 0.36 -19.20
N GLY A 41 2.87 0.07 -17.93
CA GLY A 41 2.11 0.95 -17.05
C GLY A 41 2.63 0.91 -15.63
N LEU A 42 2.72 2.09 -15.02
CA LEU A 42 3.01 2.26 -13.60
C LEU A 42 2.09 3.34 -13.03
N ARG A 43 1.35 3.00 -11.99
CA ARG A 43 0.53 3.94 -11.22
C ARG A 43 0.91 3.87 -9.75
N ARG A 44 0.62 4.94 -9.03
CA ARG A 44 0.95 5.06 -7.61
C ARG A 44 -0.24 5.62 -6.84
N TRP A 45 -0.45 5.09 -5.64
CA TRP A 45 -1.35 5.65 -4.64
C TRP A 45 -0.61 5.85 -3.33
N ARG A 46 -0.94 6.94 -2.63
CA ARG A 46 -0.79 6.98 -1.17
C ARG A 46 -1.92 6.16 -0.58
N VAL A 47 -1.62 5.35 0.43
CA VAL A 47 -2.61 4.45 1.04
C VAL A 47 -2.65 4.70 2.53
N PHE A 48 -3.83 5.03 3.04
CA PHE A 48 -4.08 5.11 4.47
C PHE A 48 -4.76 3.83 4.94
N GLU A 49 -4.16 3.15 5.91
CA GLU A 49 -4.81 2.09 6.68
C GLU A 49 -5.46 2.74 7.91
N LEU A 50 -6.78 2.61 8.01
CA LEU A 50 -7.58 3.06 9.15
C LEU A 50 -7.98 1.85 9.97
N ARG A 51 -7.74 1.90 11.28
CA ARG A 51 -8.07 0.80 12.18
C ARG A 51 -8.66 1.29 13.50
N GLY A 52 -9.81 0.74 13.88
CA GLY A 52 -10.47 1.07 15.14
C GLY A 52 -11.96 0.83 15.07
N GLU A 53 -12.71 1.61 15.85
CA GLU A 53 -14.16 1.74 15.72
C GLU A 53 -14.43 2.65 14.51
N LEU A 54 -14.70 2.04 13.36
CA LEU A 54 -15.05 2.74 12.13
C LEU A 54 -16.59 2.76 12.01
N PRO A 55 -17.16 3.82 11.41
CA PRO A 55 -18.57 3.80 11.02
C PRO A 55 -18.75 2.87 9.81
N ASP A 56 -20.00 2.68 9.40
CA ASP A 56 -20.29 1.89 8.21
C ASP A 56 -19.57 2.46 6.95
N PRO A 57 -19.31 1.63 5.92
CA PRO A 57 -18.48 2.06 4.81
C PRO A 57 -18.97 3.32 4.05
N PRO A 58 -20.28 3.51 3.77
CA PRO A 58 -20.77 4.75 3.17
C PRO A 58 -20.52 5.99 4.02
N GLU A 59 -20.72 5.91 5.34
CA GLU A 59 -20.44 7.01 6.24
C GLU A 59 -18.93 7.28 6.37
N LEU A 60 -18.12 6.21 6.47
CA LEU A 60 -16.66 6.28 6.48
C LEU A 60 -16.14 7.02 5.24
N GLU A 61 -16.65 6.65 4.06
CA GLU A 61 -16.32 7.30 2.79
C GLU A 61 -16.70 8.78 2.84
N ALA A 62 -17.93 9.11 3.23
CA ALA A 62 -18.37 10.49 3.33
C ALA A 62 -17.50 11.32 4.29
N ARG A 63 -17.06 10.75 5.42
CA ARG A 63 -16.19 11.43 6.39
C ARG A 63 -14.79 11.70 5.82
N VAL A 64 -14.14 10.69 5.23
CA VAL A 64 -12.78 10.89 4.68
C VAL A 64 -12.80 11.87 3.50
N HIS A 65 -13.85 11.87 2.67
CA HIS A 65 -13.99 12.79 1.54
C HIS A 65 -14.17 14.26 1.95
N ARG A 66 -14.64 14.55 3.17
CA ARG A 66 -14.75 15.92 3.70
C ARG A 66 -13.47 16.41 4.40
N SER A 67 -12.48 15.55 4.58
CA SER A 67 -11.30 15.85 5.39
C SER A 67 -10.06 16.08 4.55
N THR A 68 -9.48 17.28 4.68
CA THR A 68 -8.19 17.61 4.05
C THR A 68 -6.99 16.95 4.74
N GLN A 69 -7.20 16.21 5.83
CA GLN A 69 -6.13 15.49 6.53
C GLN A 69 -5.67 14.25 5.76
N PHE A 70 -6.52 13.69 4.89
CA PHE A 70 -6.18 12.53 4.08
C PHE A 70 -5.72 12.96 2.68
N TYR A 71 -6.49 13.82 2.01
CA TYR A 71 -6.16 14.27 0.66
C TYR A 71 -6.90 15.56 0.29
N ASN A 72 -6.46 16.20 -0.79
CA ASN A 72 -7.10 17.38 -1.36
C ASN A 72 -8.03 16.97 -2.52
N PRO A 73 -9.36 17.02 -2.36
CA PRO A 73 -10.31 16.56 -3.39
C PRO A 73 -10.26 17.35 -4.70
N ALA A 74 -9.71 18.57 -4.68
CA ALA A 74 -9.52 19.37 -5.90
C ALA A 74 -8.35 18.87 -6.75
N LYS A 75 -7.36 18.20 -6.15
CA LYS A 75 -6.14 17.70 -6.83
C LYS A 75 -6.08 16.18 -6.92
N GLU A 76 -6.81 15.51 -6.04
CA GLU A 76 -6.68 14.09 -5.76
C GLU A 76 -8.05 13.40 -5.77
N ARG A 77 -8.01 12.07 -5.89
CA ARG A 77 -9.18 11.19 -5.81
C ARG A 77 -8.90 10.14 -4.73
N GLY A 78 -9.85 9.98 -3.82
CA GLY A 78 -9.90 8.89 -2.86
C GLY A 78 -10.75 7.72 -3.37
N THR A 79 -10.32 6.49 -3.10
CA THR A 79 -11.11 5.26 -3.26
C THR A 79 -11.05 4.49 -1.95
N LEU A 80 -12.22 4.26 -1.33
CA LEU A 80 -12.32 3.49 -0.08
C LEU A 80 -12.47 2.00 -0.37
N LEU A 81 -11.75 1.19 0.41
CA LEU A 81 -11.86 -0.26 0.43
C LEU A 81 -12.09 -0.71 1.88
N ALA A 82 -13.21 -1.35 2.15
CA ALA A 82 -13.55 -1.88 3.48
C ALA A 82 -14.21 -3.26 3.35
N GLU A 83 -14.41 -3.98 4.45
CA GLU A 83 -15.06 -5.29 4.40
C GLU A 83 -16.45 -5.18 3.74
N GLY A 84 -16.69 -5.98 2.69
CA GLY A 84 -17.92 -5.91 1.91
C GLY A 84 -18.12 -4.64 1.06
N HIS A 85 -17.20 -3.66 1.08
CA HIS A 85 -17.34 -2.38 0.39
C HIS A 85 -16.11 -2.03 -0.46
N GLY A 86 -16.36 -1.44 -1.63
CA GLY A 86 -15.32 -1.02 -2.56
C GLY A 86 -14.62 -2.18 -3.28
N GLY A 87 -14.00 -1.84 -4.42
CA GLY A 87 -13.14 -2.72 -5.19
C GLY A 87 -11.68 -2.29 -5.12
N SER A 88 -10.75 -3.20 -5.44
CA SER A 88 -9.35 -2.81 -5.64
C SER A 88 -9.29 -1.70 -6.71
N PRO A 89 -8.54 -0.60 -6.49
CA PRO A 89 -8.39 0.45 -7.51
C PRO A 89 -7.47 0.03 -8.66
N ALA A 90 -6.74 -1.09 -8.50
CA ALA A 90 -5.94 -1.69 -9.56
C ALA A 90 -6.84 -2.36 -10.61
N ALA A 91 -6.45 -2.24 -11.87
CA ALA A 91 -7.08 -2.99 -12.95
C ALA A 91 -6.82 -4.51 -12.80
N ALA A 92 -7.65 -5.33 -13.43
CA ALA A 92 -7.55 -6.79 -13.34
C ALA A 92 -6.23 -7.37 -13.90
N ASP A 93 -5.52 -6.60 -14.71
CA ASP A 93 -4.22 -6.94 -15.31
C ASP A 93 -3.02 -6.27 -14.62
N GLU A 94 -3.26 -5.52 -13.55
CA GLU A 94 -2.22 -4.82 -12.79
C GLU A 94 -1.83 -5.63 -11.54
N ALA A 95 -0.54 -5.96 -11.43
CA ALA A 95 0.02 -6.48 -10.18
C ALA A 95 0.23 -5.32 -9.20
N LEU A 96 0.01 -5.57 -7.91
CA LEU A 96 0.22 -4.57 -6.86
C LEU A 96 1.52 -4.81 -6.10
N VAL A 97 2.27 -3.74 -5.86
CA VAL A 97 3.39 -3.69 -4.91
C VAL A 97 3.03 -2.71 -3.81
N LEU A 98 2.84 -3.23 -2.61
CA LEU A 98 2.47 -2.48 -1.42
C LEU A 98 3.73 -2.22 -0.60
N VAL A 99 4.08 -0.96 -0.36
CA VAL A 99 5.31 -0.52 0.29
C VAL A 99 4.97 0.33 1.52
N PHE A 100 5.63 0.07 2.64
CA PHE A 100 5.42 0.83 3.88
C PHE A 100 6.70 0.92 4.68
N ASP A 101 6.85 1.99 5.44
CA ASP A 101 8.02 2.16 6.30
C ASP A 101 8.00 1.13 7.43
N ARG A 102 9.18 0.61 7.79
CA ARG A 102 9.34 -0.32 8.92
C ARG A 102 8.83 0.33 10.20
N GLY A 103 7.88 -0.33 10.86
CA GLY A 103 7.18 0.21 12.02
C GLY A 103 5.81 0.84 11.69
N GLY A 104 5.51 1.02 10.40
CA GLY A 104 4.25 1.52 9.85
C GLY A 104 4.01 2.98 10.23
N GLU A 105 4.43 3.93 9.40
CA GLU A 105 4.33 5.35 9.72
C GLU A 105 2.91 5.74 10.14
N ARG A 106 2.77 6.31 11.34
CA ARG A 106 1.47 6.80 11.85
C ARG A 106 1.22 8.23 11.40
N ARG A 107 -0.05 8.62 11.31
CA ARG A 107 -0.47 9.98 10.95
C ARG A 107 -1.24 10.67 12.09
N PRO A 108 -0.53 11.25 13.09
CA PRO A 108 -1.17 11.85 14.26
C PRO A 108 -2.17 12.96 13.96
N ALA A 109 -1.99 13.72 12.88
CA ALA A 109 -2.92 14.77 12.48
C ALA A 109 -4.29 14.20 12.06
N ALA A 110 -4.28 13.15 11.23
CA ALA A 110 -5.49 12.43 10.84
C ALA A 110 -6.16 11.74 12.05
N GLU A 111 -5.37 11.14 12.95
CA GLU A 111 -5.89 10.51 14.17
C GLU A 111 -6.55 11.52 15.12
N ARG A 112 -5.95 12.71 15.30
CA ARG A 112 -6.54 13.79 16.11
C ARG A 112 -7.82 14.32 15.49
N TRP A 113 -7.83 14.51 14.17
CA TRP A 113 -9.01 14.92 13.43
C TRP A 113 -10.14 13.91 13.62
N TRP A 114 -9.84 12.61 13.48
CA TRP A 114 -10.84 11.54 13.67
C TRP A 114 -11.47 11.58 15.06
N ARG A 115 -10.64 11.74 16.09
CA ARG A 115 -11.13 11.84 17.47
C ARG A 115 -12.03 13.06 17.67
N HIS A 116 -11.70 14.19 17.05
CA HIS A 116 -12.50 15.40 17.16
C HIS A 116 -13.83 15.29 16.38
N ASP A 117 -13.80 14.69 15.19
CA ASP A 117 -14.98 14.54 14.32
C ASP A 117 -15.96 13.47 14.83
N GLY A 118 -15.44 12.32 15.25
CA GLY A 118 -16.26 11.13 15.56
C GLY A 118 -16.20 10.64 17.00
N GLY A 119 -15.38 11.23 17.88
CA GLY A 119 -15.18 10.77 19.26
C GLY A 119 -14.39 9.45 19.41
N ALA A 120 -14.33 8.64 18.36
CA ALA A 120 -13.65 7.35 18.35
C ALA A 120 -12.13 7.47 18.22
N LYS A 121 -11.41 6.46 18.75
CA LYS A 121 -9.96 6.32 18.56
C LYS A 121 -9.69 5.44 17.34
N VAL A 122 -9.24 6.06 16.26
CA VAL A 122 -8.76 5.37 15.06
C VAL A 122 -7.25 5.55 14.93
N GLU A 123 -6.56 4.45 14.69
CA GLU A 123 -5.17 4.44 14.26
C GLU A 123 -5.12 4.67 12.74
N VAL A 124 -4.26 5.58 12.31
CA VAL A 124 -4.07 5.87 10.88
C VAL A 124 -2.61 5.65 10.53
N ARG A 125 -2.35 4.76 9.59
CA ARG A 125 -1.01 4.48 9.04
C ARG A 125 -0.96 4.78 7.57
N GLU A 126 0.20 5.19 7.07
CA GLU A 126 0.41 5.46 5.65
C GLU A 126 1.41 4.50 5.02
N GLY A 127 1.15 4.16 3.77
CA GLY A 127 2.04 3.46 2.86
C GLY A 127 1.83 3.93 1.42
N THR A 128 2.51 3.26 0.49
CA THR A 128 2.40 3.49 -0.94
C THR A 128 2.00 2.20 -1.63
N ALA A 129 1.06 2.25 -2.57
CA ALA A 129 0.77 1.14 -3.46
C ALA A 129 1.19 1.52 -4.88
N TRP A 130 1.85 0.59 -5.57
CA TRP A 130 2.19 0.70 -6.98
C TRP A 130 1.41 -0.34 -7.77
N ALA A 131 0.76 0.05 -8.86
CA ALA A 131 0.19 -0.88 -9.83
C ALA A 131 1.12 -0.97 -11.04
N LEU A 132 1.53 -2.20 -11.38
CA LEU A 132 2.43 -2.51 -12.46
C LEU A 132 1.66 -3.27 -13.54
N ARG A 133 1.71 -2.79 -14.78
CA ARG A 133 1.21 -3.49 -15.97
C ARG A 133 2.38 -3.83 -16.88
N PHE A 134 2.46 -5.08 -17.29
CA PHE A 134 3.49 -5.58 -18.20
C PHE A 134 2.92 -5.98 -19.55
N GLU A 135 3.72 -5.83 -20.59
CA GLU A 135 3.42 -6.38 -21.92
C GLU A 135 3.50 -7.92 -21.88
N GLY A 136 2.63 -8.59 -22.63
CA GLY A 136 2.62 -10.05 -22.75
C GLY A 136 1.87 -10.81 -21.65
N GLY A 137 1.23 -10.10 -20.70
CA GLY A 137 0.32 -10.67 -19.71
C GLY A 137 0.74 -10.42 -18.25
N PRO A 138 0.14 -11.17 -17.29
CA PRO A 138 0.42 -11.00 -15.87
C PRO A 138 1.90 -11.23 -15.54
N ALA A 139 2.44 -10.36 -14.69
CA ALA A 139 3.84 -10.44 -14.27
C ALA A 139 4.10 -11.68 -13.40
N SER A 140 5.29 -12.27 -13.55
CA SER A 140 5.78 -13.24 -12.58
C SER A 140 6.24 -12.56 -11.29
N ALA A 141 6.23 -13.29 -10.17
CA ALA A 141 6.74 -12.79 -8.90
C ALA A 141 8.19 -12.28 -8.98
N ALA A 142 9.05 -12.99 -9.72
CA ALA A 142 10.45 -12.62 -9.92
C ALA A 142 10.60 -11.29 -10.68
N GLN A 143 9.77 -11.09 -11.70
CA GLN A 143 9.76 -9.86 -12.49
C GLN A 143 9.28 -8.66 -11.67
N VAL A 144 8.22 -8.84 -10.87
CA VAL A 144 7.75 -7.81 -9.94
C VAL A 144 8.83 -7.49 -8.91
N GLU A 145 9.47 -8.51 -8.31
CA GLU A 145 10.53 -8.31 -7.32
C GLU A 145 11.74 -7.56 -7.92
N GLY A 146 12.14 -7.89 -9.15
CA GLY A 146 13.24 -7.23 -9.86
C GLY A 146 13.01 -5.74 -10.13
N VAL A 147 11.75 -5.32 -10.27
CA VAL A 147 11.35 -3.90 -10.39
C VAL A 147 11.13 -3.26 -9.01
N ALA A 148 10.57 -3.99 -8.06
CA ALA A 148 10.13 -3.44 -6.78
C ALA A 148 11.29 -3.20 -5.80
N VAL A 149 12.16 -4.19 -5.59
CA VAL A 149 13.05 -4.20 -4.42
C VAL A 149 14.46 -3.80 -4.78
N THR A 150 14.91 -2.63 -4.30
CA THR A 150 16.26 -2.15 -4.59
C THR A 150 17.31 -3.09 -4.01
N LYS A 151 18.00 -3.84 -4.86
CA LYS A 151 19.11 -4.73 -4.50
C LYS A 151 20.45 -4.17 -4.96
N SER A 152 20.45 -3.41 -6.05
CA SER A 152 21.63 -2.77 -6.63
C SER A 152 21.20 -1.56 -7.47
N ARG A 153 22.15 -0.86 -8.11
CA ARG A 153 21.81 0.20 -9.08
C ARG A 153 21.10 -0.30 -10.34
N ALA A 154 21.21 -1.60 -10.63
CA ALA A 154 20.63 -2.24 -11.81
C ALA A 154 19.40 -3.11 -11.46
N SER A 155 18.93 -3.07 -10.21
CA SER A 155 17.80 -3.89 -9.76
C SER A 155 17.01 -3.17 -8.69
N GLY A 156 15.72 -3.00 -8.97
CA GLY A 156 14.71 -2.50 -8.04
C GLY A 156 14.71 -1.00 -7.81
N LEU A 157 13.51 -0.43 -7.73
CA LEU A 157 13.28 1.02 -7.72
C LEU A 157 12.25 1.49 -6.70
N LEU A 158 11.26 0.66 -6.36
CA LEU A 158 10.04 1.11 -5.69
C LEU A 158 10.08 1.02 -4.16
N CYS A 159 10.97 0.19 -3.62
CA CYS A 159 11.09 -0.09 -2.19
C CYS A 159 12.56 -0.16 -1.78
N ASN A 160 12.93 0.66 -0.81
CA ASN A 160 14.22 0.55 -0.13
C ASN A 160 14.15 -0.56 0.95
N PRO A 161 14.79 -1.72 0.76
CA PRO A 161 14.64 -2.84 1.69
C PRO A 161 15.26 -2.59 3.07
N HIS A 162 16.06 -1.54 3.26
CA HIS A 162 16.68 -1.22 4.55
C HIS A 162 15.73 -0.49 5.51
N SER A 163 14.89 0.40 5.00
CA SER A 163 13.95 1.20 5.80
C SER A 163 12.50 0.80 5.59
N GLN A 164 12.18 0.06 4.53
CA GLN A 164 10.81 -0.27 4.14
C GLN A 164 10.58 -1.78 4.13
N GLU A 165 9.31 -2.14 4.26
CA GLU A 165 8.78 -3.46 3.98
C GLU A 165 7.90 -3.38 2.74
N TRP A 166 7.79 -4.50 2.04
CA TRP A 166 6.94 -4.60 0.87
C TRP A 166 6.19 -5.91 0.84
N ARG A 167 5.08 -5.91 0.10
CA ARG A 167 4.30 -7.08 -0.27
C ARG A 167 3.94 -6.95 -1.74
N TRP A 168 3.69 -8.08 -2.39
CA TRP A 168 3.16 -8.07 -3.73
C TRP A 168 1.88 -8.90 -3.78
N LEU A 169 1.02 -8.55 -4.73
CA LEU A 169 -0.19 -9.28 -5.07
C LEU A 169 -0.23 -9.44 -6.59
N PRO A 170 -0.54 -10.62 -7.12
CA PRO A 170 -0.73 -10.82 -8.54
C PRO A 170 -1.93 -10.03 -9.06
N ALA A 171 -2.01 -9.93 -10.38
CA ALA A 171 -3.08 -9.22 -11.04
C ALA A 171 -4.47 -9.76 -10.67
N GLY A 172 -5.42 -8.86 -10.43
CA GLY A 172 -6.79 -9.22 -10.03
C GLY A 172 -6.97 -9.53 -8.54
N GLU A 173 -5.89 -9.58 -7.74
CA GLU A 173 -6.03 -9.76 -6.30
C GLU A 173 -6.35 -8.46 -5.55
N ARG A 174 -7.12 -8.60 -4.47
CA ARG A 174 -7.51 -7.51 -3.59
C ARG A 174 -6.51 -7.36 -2.44
N PRO A 175 -6.06 -6.15 -2.11
CA PRO A 175 -5.15 -5.95 -0.98
C PRO A 175 -5.82 -6.27 0.35
N PRO A 176 -5.12 -6.96 1.27
CA PRO A 176 -5.63 -7.21 2.60
C PRO A 176 -5.74 -5.88 3.36
N LEU A 177 -6.83 -5.69 4.11
CA LEU A 177 -7.16 -4.41 4.75
C LEU A 177 -6.20 -4.00 5.88
N ASP A 178 -5.37 -4.92 6.36
CA ASP A 178 -4.47 -4.77 7.50
C ASP A 178 -2.99 -4.98 7.12
N TRP A 179 -2.62 -4.68 5.88
CA TRP A 179 -1.29 -5.01 5.35
C TRP A 179 -0.15 -4.20 5.95
N ILE A 180 -0.39 -2.99 6.48
CA ILE A 180 0.62 -2.16 7.15
C ILE A 180 0.75 -2.58 8.62
N SER A 181 -0.37 -2.82 9.32
CA SER A 181 -0.32 -3.21 10.74
C SER A 181 -0.01 -4.69 10.99
N ARG A 182 -0.14 -5.57 9.98
CA ARG A 182 0.36 -6.95 10.08
C ARG A 182 1.87 -6.95 10.20
N ARG A 183 2.38 -7.14 11.43
CA ARG A 183 3.77 -7.59 11.61
C ARG A 183 3.96 -8.92 10.90
N LYS A 184 5.05 -9.04 10.14
CA LYS A 184 5.58 -10.34 9.74
C LYS A 184 5.73 -11.18 11.01
N THR A 185 4.93 -12.24 11.15
CA THR A 185 5.18 -13.25 12.18
C THR A 185 6.62 -13.72 12.06
N ALA A 186 7.23 -13.95 13.21
CA ALA A 186 8.66 -14.10 13.45
C ALA A 186 9.46 -14.78 12.33
N ARG A 187 10.68 -14.27 12.13
CA ARG A 187 11.85 -15.05 11.69
C ARG A 187 11.70 -16.50 12.17
N ALA A 188 11.60 -17.44 11.24
CA ALA A 188 11.82 -18.86 11.54
C ALA A 188 13.09 -18.97 12.40
N GLY A 189 12.98 -19.71 13.50
CA GLY A 189 13.97 -19.75 14.55
C GLY A 189 15.39 -19.93 14.03
N ARG A 190 16.31 -19.10 14.53
CA ARG A 190 17.66 -19.62 14.78
C ARG A 190 17.45 -20.78 15.75
N GLY A 191 17.56 -22.00 15.24
CA GLY A 191 17.66 -23.19 16.08
C GLY A 191 18.77 -22.97 17.12
N PRO A 192 18.64 -23.54 18.33
CA PRO A 192 19.73 -23.48 19.28
C PRO A 192 20.93 -24.15 18.64
N GLY A 193 22.00 -23.39 18.42
CA GLY A 193 23.29 -23.93 18.03
C GLY A 193 23.68 -24.98 19.08
N GLY A 194 23.68 -26.24 18.65
CA GLY A 194 24.26 -27.31 19.42
C GLY A 194 25.74 -27.03 19.59
N ASN A 195 26.13 -26.63 20.79
CA ASN A 195 27.48 -26.88 21.26
C ASN A 195 27.52 -28.36 21.64
N ALA A 196 28.25 -29.15 20.87
CA ALA A 196 28.86 -30.38 21.35
C ALA A 196 30.37 -30.26 21.08
N PRO A 197 31.24 -30.54 22.08
CA PRO A 197 32.60 -30.98 21.80
C PRO A 197 32.59 -32.37 21.14
#